data_AF-A0A227JED9-F1
#
_entry.id   AF-A0A227JED9-F1
#
_cell.length_a   1.000
_cell.length_b   1.000
_cell.length_c   1.000
_cell.angle_alpha   90.00
_cell.angle_beta   90.00
_cell.angle_gamma   90.00
#
_symmetry.space_group_name_H-M   'P 1'
#
loop_
_entity.id
_entity.type
_entity.pdbx_description
1 polymer ?
#
loop_
_entity_poly.entity_id
_entity_poly.type
_entity_poly.pdbx_seq_one_letter_code
_entity_poly.pdbx_strand_id
1 'polypeptide(L)'
;MKNATKTSSKKLVLNACTLALGAASAVAHAADKPNILVIFGDDVGYWNLSTYNQGMMAYNTPNIDSIAKEGAKFTNFYAQQSSTAGRSAFITGQMPKRTGLSKVGLPGAPEGISEKDPTIATMLKQMGYATGQFGK
;
A
#
# COMPACT_ATOMS: atom_id res chain seq x y z
N MET A 1 -68.09 -6.85 -14.61
CA MET A 1 -66.83 -7.47 -15.08
C MET A 1 -65.69 -6.92 -14.23
N LYS A 2 -64.92 -7.80 -13.59
CA LYS A 2 -63.89 -7.49 -12.58
C LYS A 2 -62.60 -7.06 -13.28
N ASN A 3 -62.03 -5.91 -12.93
CA ASN A 3 -60.63 -5.57 -13.26
C ASN A 3 -59.90 -5.16 -11.99
N ALA A 4 -59.21 -6.13 -11.40
CA ALA A 4 -58.26 -5.92 -10.31
C ALA A 4 -56.84 -6.15 -10.83
N THR A 5 -55.96 -5.19 -10.51
CA THR A 5 -54.56 -5.38 -10.09
C THR A 5 -53.62 -6.23 -10.95
N LYS A 6 -52.58 -5.60 -11.55
CA LYS A 6 -51.25 -6.26 -11.68
C LYS A 6 -50.03 -5.38 -11.99
N THR A 7 -50.03 -4.08 -11.69
CA THR A 7 -48.90 -3.19 -12.08
C THR A 7 -47.91 -2.87 -10.96
N SER A 8 -48.19 -3.23 -9.70
CA SER A 8 -47.37 -2.76 -8.55
C SER A 8 -46.20 -3.67 -8.13
N SER A 9 -46.21 -4.96 -8.47
CA SER A 9 -45.23 -5.92 -7.92
C SER A 9 -43.87 -5.92 -8.63
N LYS A 10 -43.81 -5.59 -9.93
CA LYS A 10 -42.54 -5.63 -10.70
C LYS A 10 -41.58 -4.49 -10.34
N LYS A 11 -42.10 -3.29 -10.03
CA LYS A 11 -41.28 -2.15 -9.60
C LYS A 11 -40.74 -2.31 -8.18
N LEU A 12 -41.48 -3.01 -7.31
CA LEU A 12 -41.06 -3.28 -5.94
C LEU A 12 -39.91 -4.33 -5.89
N VAL A 13 -39.97 -5.36 -6.74
CA VAL A 13 -38.91 -6.39 -6.83
C VAL A 13 -37.62 -5.82 -7.44
N LEU A 14 -37.73 -4.92 -8.43
CA LEU A 14 -36.56 -4.32 -9.07
C LEU A 14 -35.80 -3.35 -8.13
N ASN A 15 -36.52 -2.62 -7.27
CA ASN A 15 -35.92 -1.75 -6.25
C ASN A 15 -35.32 -2.53 -5.06
N ALA A 16 -35.89 -3.68 -4.72
CA ALA A 16 -35.34 -4.55 -3.66
C ALA A 16 -34.01 -5.20 -4.07
N CYS A 17 -33.86 -5.59 -5.35
CA CYS A 17 -32.58 -6.11 -5.88
C CYS A 17 -31.48 -5.04 -5.94
N THR A 18 -31.81 -3.77 -6.17
CA THR A 18 -30.83 -2.67 -6.21
C THR A 18 -30.35 -2.27 -4.81
N LEU A 19 -31.19 -2.36 -3.79
CA LEU A 19 -30.74 -2.17 -2.39
C LEU A 19 -29.91 -3.35 -1.87
N ALA A 20 -30.22 -4.58 -2.28
CA ALA A 20 -29.47 -5.76 -1.85
C ALA A 20 -28.05 -5.84 -2.46
N LEU A 21 -27.84 -5.33 -3.68
CA LEU A 21 -26.51 -5.24 -4.29
C LEU A 21 -25.65 -4.10 -3.74
N GLY A 22 -26.26 -3.05 -3.16
CA GLY A 22 -25.54 -1.93 -2.56
C GLY A 22 -24.95 -2.21 -1.17
N ALA A 23 -25.45 -3.24 -0.48
CA ALA A 23 -24.99 -3.60 0.88
C ALA A 23 -23.85 -4.64 0.90
N ALA A 24 -23.60 -5.33 -0.22
CA ALA A 24 -22.59 -6.40 -0.29
C ALA A 24 -21.16 -5.88 -0.55
N SER A 25 -20.98 -4.60 -0.86
CA SER A 25 -19.71 -4.02 -1.32
C SER A 25 -18.90 -3.27 -0.26
N ALA A 26 -19.31 -3.24 1.02
CA ALA A 26 -18.64 -2.41 2.04
C ALA A 26 -18.24 -3.13 3.34
N VAL A 27 -18.23 -4.47 3.37
CA VAL A 27 -17.66 -5.21 4.51
C VAL A 27 -16.52 -6.08 4.02
N ALA A 28 -15.46 -5.44 3.53
CA ALA A 28 -14.14 -6.03 3.66
C ALA A 28 -13.89 -6.09 5.17
N HIS A 29 -14.13 -7.25 5.78
CA HIS A 29 -13.74 -7.51 7.16
C HIS A 29 -12.22 -7.36 7.20
N ALA A 30 -11.73 -6.20 7.63
CA ALA A 30 -10.35 -6.07 8.01
C ALA A 30 -10.13 -7.13 9.10
N ALA A 31 -9.19 -8.05 8.88
CA ALA A 31 -8.74 -8.91 9.96
C ALA A 31 -8.34 -7.99 11.13
N ASP A 32 -8.71 -8.33 12.36
CA ASP A 32 -8.38 -7.53 13.56
C ASP A 32 -6.87 -7.24 13.65
N LYS A 33 -6.06 -8.06 12.97
CA LYS A 33 -4.63 -7.92 12.80
C LYS A 33 -4.19 -8.35 11.39
N PRO A 34 -4.13 -7.44 10.39
CA PRO A 34 -3.73 -7.80 9.04
C PRO A 34 -2.24 -8.10 8.95
N ASN A 35 -1.83 -9.04 8.08
CA ASN A 35 -0.43 -9.24 7.73
C ASN A 35 0.07 -8.08 6.87
N ILE A 36 1.22 -7.51 7.23
CA ILE A 36 1.79 -6.34 6.55
C ILE A 36 3.01 -6.80 5.76
N LEU A 37 2.97 -6.67 4.44
CA LEU A 37 4.10 -6.90 3.54
C LEU A 37 4.49 -5.59 2.87
N VAL A 38 5.77 -5.21 2.99
CA VAL A 38 6.36 -4.07 2.31
C VAL A 38 7.33 -4.58 1.27
N ILE A 39 7.11 -4.23 0.00
CA ILE A 39 8.06 -4.48 -1.10
C ILE A 39 8.74 -3.15 -1.41
N PHE A 40 10.06 -3.10 -1.22
CA PHE A 40 10.83 -1.86 -1.36
C PHE A 40 11.81 -1.99 -2.54
N GLY A 41 11.51 -1.32 -3.66
CA GLY A 41 12.39 -1.30 -4.83
C GLY A 41 13.65 -0.46 -4.61
N ASP A 42 14.80 -0.93 -5.11
CA ASP A 42 16.05 -0.16 -5.17
C ASP A 42 16.20 0.40 -6.59
N ASP A 43 16.46 1.71 -6.70
CA ASP A 43 16.59 2.42 -7.99
C ASP A 43 15.43 2.22 -8.98
N VAL A 44 14.20 2.11 -8.48
CA VAL A 44 12.97 2.05 -9.30
C VAL A 44 12.38 3.45 -9.48
N GLY A 45 12.50 3.99 -10.68
CA GLY A 45 11.90 5.25 -11.08
C GLY A 45 10.42 5.14 -11.44
N TYR A 46 9.73 6.28 -11.50
CA TYR A 46 8.29 6.36 -11.78
C TYR A 46 7.89 5.65 -13.09
N TRP A 47 8.67 5.85 -14.16
CA TRP A 47 8.42 5.25 -15.47
C TRP A 47 8.84 3.78 -15.58
N ASN A 48 9.45 3.20 -14.54
CA ASN A 48 9.92 1.82 -14.56
C ASN A 48 8.82 0.76 -14.35
N LEU A 49 7.62 1.16 -13.93
CA LEU A 49 6.49 0.23 -13.76
C LEU A 49 5.48 0.43 -14.88
N SER A 50 5.00 -0.66 -15.50
CA SER A 50 4.06 -0.57 -16.63
C SER A 50 2.72 0.06 -16.24
N THR A 51 2.30 -0.06 -14.98
CA THR A 51 1.13 0.66 -14.45
C THR A 51 1.26 2.20 -14.50
N TYR A 52 2.48 2.75 -14.53
CA TYR A 52 2.73 4.20 -14.65
C TYR A 52 3.10 4.62 -16.06
N ASN A 53 3.85 3.79 -16.80
CA ASN A 53 4.23 4.12 -18.18
C ASN A 53 3.18 3.72 -19.23
N GLN A 54 2.10 3.05 -18.84
CA GLN A 54 0.98 2.69 -19.72
C GLN A 54 1.40 1.90 -20.98
N GLY A 55 2.44 1.07 -20.87
CA GLY A 55 2.94 0.25 -21.97
C GLY A 55 3.83 1.01 -22.97
N MET A 56 4.25 2.24 -22.64
CA MET A 56 5.21 2.99 -23.47
C MET A 56 6.60 2.34 -23.49
N MET A 57 6.94 1.57 -22.45
CA MET A 57 8.18 0.81 -22.40
C MET A 57 7.99 -0.59 -23.00
N ALA A 58 9.05 -1.16 -23.57
CA ALA A 58 8.99 -2.48 -24.24
C ALA A 58 8.79 -3.68 -23.29
N TYR A 59 8.63 -3.45 -21.98
CA TYR A 59 8.46 -4.48 -20.95
C TYR A 59 7.21 -4.24 -20.12
N ASN A 60 6.75 -5.30 -19.45
CA ASN A 60 5.61 -5.28 -18.54
C ASN A 60 5.97 -5.83 -17.16
N THR A 61 5.31 -5.33 -16.11
CA THR A 61 5.42 -5.76 -14.72
C THR A 61 4.11 -6.36 -14.22
N PRO A 62 3.64 -7.49 -14.79
CA PRO A 62 2.26 -7.97 -14.61
C PRO A 62 1.85 -8.21 -13.15
N ASN A 63 2.77 -8.69 -12.31
CA ASN A 63 2.50 -8.93 -10.88
C ASN A 63 2.41 -7.63 -10.05
N ILE A 64 3.09 -6.57 -10.47
CA ILE A 64 2.99 -5.25 -9.81
C ILE A 64 1.73 -4.53 -10.31
N ASP A 65 1.43 -4.69 -11.60
CA ASP A 65 0.25 -4.11 -12.23
C ASP A 65 -1.04 -4.68 -11.64
N SER A 66 -1.07 -5.97 -11.28
CA SER A 66 -2.23 -6.56 -10.59
C SER A 66 -2.48 -5.92 -9.22
N ILE A 67 -1.43 -5.68 -8.42
CA ILE A 67 -1.54 -5.00 -7.12
C ILE A 67 -2.11 -3.58 -7.31
N ALA A 68 -1.65 -2.85 -8.31
CA ALA A 68 -2.14 -1.51 -8.60
C ALA A 68 -3.60 -1.50 -9.10
N LYS A 69 -4.03 -2.56 -9.81
CA LYS A 69 -5.40 -2.71 -10.33
C LYS A 69 -6.40 -3.12 -9.24
N GLU A 70 -5.98 -3.96 -8.31
CA GLU A 70 -6.81 -4.48 -7.22
C GLU A 70 -6.81 -3.57 -5.99
N GLY A 71 -5.79 -2.73 -5.84
CA GLY A 71 -5.62 -1.82 -4.71
C GLY A 71 -5.71 -0.35 -5.11
N ALA A 72 -4.85 0.45 -4.47
CA ALA A 72 -4.72 1.87 -4.73
C ALA A 72 -3.40 2.17 -5.45
N LYS A 73 -3.43 3.15 -6.36
CA LYS A 73 -2.24 3.65 -7.07
C LYS A 73 -2.06 5.14 -6.79
N PHE A 74 -0.88 5.51 -6.32
CA PHE A 74 -0.55 6.91 -6.01
C PHE A 74 0.10 7.58 -7.22
N THR A 75 -0.47 8.70 -7.68
CA THR A 75 0.16 9.54 -8.71
C THR A 75 1.18 10.52 -8.13
N ASN A 76 1.11 10.77 -6.81
CA ASN A 76 2.03 11.62 -6.06
C ASN A 76 2.54 10.85 -4.84
N PHE A 77 3.79 10.40 -4.91
CA PHE A 77 4.49 9.72 -3.82
C PHE A 77 5.97 10.14 -3.83
N TYR A 78 6.46 10.69 -2.73
CA TYR A 78 7.79 11.31 -2.65
C TYR A 78 8.72 10.54 -1.72
N ALA A 79 9.99 10.43 -2.10
CA ALA A 79 11.04 9.77 -1.34
C ALA A 79 12.20 10.73 -1.03
N GLN A 80 13.05 10.35 -0.08
CA GLN A 80 14.25 11.11 0.28
C GLN A 80 15.40 10.84 -0.70
N GLN A 81 16.30 11.81 -0.84
CA GLN A 81 17.40 11.78 -1.82
C GLN A 81 18.59 10.86 -1.45
N SER A 82 18.39 9.55 -1.26
CA SER A 82 19.45 8.53 -1.18
C SER A 82 18.86 7.18 -0.76
N SER A 83 19.52 6.06 -1.07
CA SER A 83 19.21 4.75 -0.46
C SER A 83 19.21 4.81 1.06
N THR A 84 20.21 5.42 1.70
CA THR A 84 20.30 5.49 3.17
C THR A 84 19.25 6.44 3.75
N ALA A 85 19.05 7.59 3.12
CA ALA A 85 18.06 8.58 3.56
C ALA A 85 16.62 8.08 3.38
N GLY A 86 16.31 7.46 2.24
CA GLY A 86 14.99 6.89 1.92
C GLY A 86 14.61 5.76 2.86
N ARG A 87 15.52 4.79 3.06
CA ARG A 87 15.27 3.66 3.96
C ARG A 87 15.16 4.11 5.42
N SER A 88 16.04 5.00 5.89
CA SER A 88 15.95 5.51 7.27
C SER A 88 14.65 6.28 7.52
N ALA A 89 14.23 7.13 6.58
CA ALA A 89 12.97 7.86 6.70
C ALA A 89 11.75 6.93 6.70
N PHE A 90 11.76 5.89 5.86
CA PHE A 90 10.70 4.89 5.85
C PHE A 90 10.65 4.09 7.17
N ILE A 91 11.79 3.59 7.63
CA ILE A 91 11.87 2.73 8.82
C ILE A 91 11.50 3.48 10.09
N THR A 92 11.93 4.74 10.22
CA THR A 92 11.76 5.54 11.45
C THR A 92 10.57 6.50 11.40
N GLY A 93 10.03 6.79 10.21
CA GLY A 93 9.03 7.84 10.02
C GLY A 93 9.58 9.26 10.21
N GLN A 94 10.90 9.44 10.30
CA GLN A 94 11.54 10.73 10.58
C GLN A 94 12.25 11.32 9.36
N MET A 95 12.35 12.65 9.32
CA MET A 95 13.21 13.33 8.34
C MET A 95 14.68 12.94 8.57
N PRO A 96 15.46 12.60 7.51
CA PRO A 96 16.85 12.14 7.64
C PRO A 96 17.77 13.10 8.40
N LYS A 97 17.43 14.39 8.44
CA LYS A 97 18.16 15.40 9.24
C LYS A 97 18.12 15.09 10.75
N ARG A 98 17.07 14.43 11.25
CA ARG A 98 16.91 14.07 12.67
C ARG A 98 17.75 12.86 13.06
N THR A 99 17.87 11.90 12.16
CA THR A 99 18.67 10.67 12.37
C THR A 99 20.13 10.85 11.97
N GLY A 100 20.47 11.90 11.22
CA GLY A 100 21.81 12.13 10.66
C GLY A 100 22.10 11.32 9.38
N LEU A 101 21.21 10.40 9.00
CA LEU A 101 21.37 9.45 7.89
C LEU A 101 21.01 10.06 6.53
N SER A 102 21.57 11.24 6.23
CA SER A 102 21.27 12.02 5.03
C SER A 102 22.06 11.62 3.78
N LYS A 103 23.15 10.84 3.95
CA LYS A 103 24.05 10.41 2.87
C LYS A 103 24.37 8.93 3.00
N VAL A 104 24.87 8.34 1.93
CA VAL A 104 25.36 6.96 1.93
C VAL A 104 26.61 6.90 2.80
N GLY A 105 26.56 6.08 3.86
CA GLY A 105 27.73 5.78 4.70
C GLY A 105 28.70 4.86 3.98
N LEU A 106 29.97 4.94 4.33
CA LEU A 106 30.96 3.96 3.88
C LEU A 106 30.72 2.63 4.60
N PRO A 107 31.05 1.48 3.98
CA PRO A 107 31.06 0.20 4.69
C PRO A 107 31.92 0.30 5.96
N GLY A 108 31.34 -0.08 7.11
CA GLY A 108 32.01 0.01 8.41
C GLY A 108 32.00 1.39 9.07
N ALA A 109 31.30 2.36 8.50
CA ALA A 109 31.07 3.64 9.15
C ALA A 109 30.33 3.44 10.50
N PRO A 110 30.71 4.19 11.57
CA PRO A 110 30.06 4.06 12.87
C PRO A 110 28.62 4.60 12.89
N GLU A 111 28.25 5.41 11.89
CA GLU A 111 26.92 5.99 11.79
C GLU A 111 25.87 4.98 11.31
N GLY A 112 24.75 4.91 12.02
CA GLY A 112 23.63 4.03 11.71
C GLY A 112 22.35 4.53 12.39
N ILE A 113 21.26 3.76 12.24
CA ILE A 113 20.04 4.01 13.02
C ILE A 113 20.38 3.81 14.50
N SER A 114 20.01 4.77 15.35
CA SER A 114 20.26 4.65 16.79
C SER A 114 19.36 3.58 17.39
N GLU A 115 19.85 2.85 18.40
CA GLU A 115 19.00 1.93 19.19
C GLU A 115 17.83 2.65 19.88
N LYS A 116 17.96 3.97 20.08
CA LYS A 116 16.92 4.81 20.67
C LYS A 116 15.84 5.23 19.68
N ASP A 117 16.10 5.12 18.38
CA ASP A 117 15.13 5.48 17.35
C ASP A 117 14.09 4.37 17.22
N PRO A 118 12.79 4.65 17.46
CA PRO A 118 11.77 3.65 17.23
C PRO A 118 11.63 3.39 15.72
N THR A 119 11.45 2.12 15.37
CA THR A 119 11.28 1.68 13.99
C THR A 119 9.88 1.10 13.82
N ILE A 120 9.37 1.09 12.59
CA ILE A 120 8.10 0.42 12.27
C ILE A 120 8.10 -1.04 12.76
N ALA A 121 9.23 -1.74 12.70
CA ALA A 121 9.37 -3.10 13.19
C ALA A 121 9.28 -3.18 14.72
N THR A 122 9.97 -2.31 15.46
CA THR A 122 9.90 -2.34 16.94
C THR A 122 8.50 -1.97 17.43
N MET A 123 7.83 -1.01 16.79
CA MET A 123 6.44 -0.65 17.09
C MET A 123 5.47 -1.81 16.80
N LEU A 124 5.55 -2.44 15.64
CA LEU A 124 4.69 -3.58 15.29
C LEU A 124 4.95 -4.78 16.22
N LYS A 125 6.20 -5.04 16.59
CA LYS A 125 6.55 -6.11 17.52
C LYS A 125 5.91 -5.92 18.90
N GLN A 126 5.82 -4.68 19.39
CA GLN A 126 5.10 -4.36 20.65
C GLN A 126 3.59 -4.65 20.54
N MET A 127 3.02 -4.58 19.34
CA MET A 127 1.63 -4.97 19.05
C MET A 127 1.48 -6.49 18.80
N GLY A 128 2.53 -7.28 19.06
CA GLY A 128 2.54 -8.74 18.94
C GLY A 128 2.71 -9.26 17.51
N TYR A 129 3.20 -8.44 16.57
CA TYR A 129 3.53 -8.92 15.23
C TYR A 129 4.87 -9.68 15.24
N ALA A 130 4.96 -10.72 14.41
CA ALA A 130 6.24 -11.24 13.97
C ALA A 130 6.80 -10.31 12.90
N THR A 131 8.07 -9.93 13.02
CA THR A 131 8.74 -8.98 12.11
C THR A 131 9.97 -9.62 11.48
N GLY A 132 10.16 -9.42 10.18
CA GLY A 132 11.35 -9.89 9.45
C GLY A 132 11.70 -8.96 8.29
N GLN A 133 12.99 -8.92 7.94
CA GLN A 133 13.54 -8.19 6.81
C GLN A 133 14.40 -9.13 5.98
N PHE A 134 14.26 -9.08 4.65
CA PHE A 134 15.02 -9.89 3.70
C PHE A 134 15.56 -8.97 2.60
N GLY A 135 16.86 -9.05 2.32
CA GLY A 135 17.54 -8.12 1.40
C GLY A 135 17.99 -6.83 2.08
N LYS A 136 18.30 -5.81 1.26
CA LYS A 136 19.04 -4.61 1.65
C LYS A 136 18.32 -3.72 2.66
#